data_AF-A0A935PLD1-F1
#
_entry.id   AF-A0A935PLD1-F1
#
_cell.length_a   1.000
_cell.length_b   1.000
_cell.length_c   1.000
_cell.angle_alpha   90.00
_cell.angle_beta   90.00
_cell.angle_gamma   90.00
#
_symmetry.space_group_name_H-M   'P 1'
#
loop_
_entity.id
_entity.type
_entity.pdbx_description
1 polymer ?
#
loop_
_entity_poly.entity_id
_entity_poly.type
_entity_poly.pdbx_seq_one_letter_code
_entity_poly.pdbx_strand_id
1 'polypeptide(L)'
;MNSLVAISRDTFALSGALWRPESARTSGVHFFVVRDTIAHLRSFGDLPVAKDPEKGRMSGAGPITLTAKGTLLFSRRFPYEVTEYTLTGTKLRTVLNPMPTLGPDDAMTIERSGSRITYRSAPPRSEGNFVTAAREVGNASWWVARRTAAKAQFFDIVDPKTGRWAAPVKYPPWGALLGIFGEDRKRGLFFASTECDDEPCLIRFPSRPFLGR
;
A
#
# COMPACT_ATOMS: atom_id res chain seq x y z
N MET A 1 -4.39 4.93 -3.52
CA MET A 1 -4.45 3.90 -4.57
C MET A 1 -5.14 2.66 -4.01
N ASN A 2 -6.18 2.19 -4.69
CA ASN A 2 -6.81 0.89 -4.45
C ASN A 2 -6.05 -0.15 -5.27
N SER A 3 -5.95 -1.39 -4.79
CA SER A 3 -5.28 -2.47 -5.53
C SER A 3 -6.22 -3.63 -5.73
N LEU A 4 -6.17 -4.22 -6.93
CA LEU A 4 -6.94 -5.40 -7.32
C LEU A 4 -5.96 -6.57 -7.49
N VAL A 5 -6.32 -7.72 -6.92
CA VAL A 5 -5.51 -8.94 -6.97
C VAL A 5 -6.41 -10.11 -7.31
N ALA A 6 -6.07 -10.88 -8.35
CA ALA A 6 -6.73 -12.16 -8.62
C ALA A 6 -6.28 -13.20 -7.59
N ILE A 7 -7.24 -13.84 -6.92
CA ILE A 7 -7.02 -14.89 -5.91
C ILE A 7 -7.16 -16.27 -6.55
N SER A 8 -8.11 -16.40 -7.47
CA SER A 8 -8.35 -17.57 -8.29
C SER A 8 -8.96 -17.12 -9.62
N ARG A 9 -9.37 -18.07 -10.48
CA ARG A 9 -10.07 -17.77 -11.74
C ARG A 9 -11.29 -16.89 -11.53
N ASP A 10 -12.03 -17.14 -10.45
CA ASP A 10 -13.36 -16.55 -10.22
C ASP A 10 -13.39 -15.70 -8.94
N THR A 11 -12.26 -15.44 -8.30
CA THR A 11 -12.20 -14.66 -7.05
C THR A 11 -11.12 -13.61 -7.12
N PHE A 12 -11.46 -12.39 -6.72
CA PHE A 12 -10.51 -11.29 -6.62
C PHE A 12 -10.63 -10.57 -5.27
N ALA A 13 -9.54 -9.96 -4.84
CA ALA A 13 -9.47 -9.09 -3.69
C ALA A 13 -9.26 -7.64 -4.15
N LEU A 14 -10.01 -6.72 -3.57
CA LEU A 14 -9.87 -5.28 -3.75
C LEU A 14 -9.51 -4.66 -2.40
N SER A 15 -8.47 -3.83 -2.37
CA SER A 15 -8.23 -2.94 -1.23
C SER A 15 -8.95 -1.62 -1.41
N GLY A 16 -9.54 -1.11 -0.34
CA GLY A 16 -10.30 0.14 -0.35
C GLY A 16 -11.21 0.24 0.86
N ALA A 17 -12.05 1.28 0.88
CA ALA A 17 -13.15 1.37 1.82
C ALA A 17 -14.47 1.15 1.06
N LEU A 18 -15.38 0.36 1.64
CA LEU A 18 -16.72 0.17 1.10
C LEU A 18 -17.77 0.94 1.90
N TRP A 19 -18.75 1.50 1.18
CA TRP A 19 -19.94 2.11 1.79
C TRP A 19 -21.00 1.08 2.18
N ARG A 20 -21.04 -0.04 1.45
CA ARG A 20 -21.93 -1.19 1.66
C ARG A 20 -21.20 -2.49 1.29
N PRO A 21 -21.50 -3.62 1.94
CA PRO A 21 -22.40 -3.76 3.10
C PRO A 21 -21.84 -3.10 4.37
N GLU A 22 -22.71 -2.82 5.35
CA GLU A 22 -22.32 -2.13 6.60
C GLU A 22 -21.24 -2.87 7.39
N SER A 23 -21.29 -4.20 7.40
CA SER A 23 -20.29 -5.08 8.00
C SER A 23 -18.89 -4.96 7.39
N ALA A 24 -18.76 -4.40 6.18
CA ALA A 24 -17.48 -4.21 5.49
C ALA A 24 -16.86 -2.82 5.74
N ARG A 25 -17.56 -1.90 6.41
CA ARG A 25 -17.16 -0.48 6.51
C ARG A 25 -15.89 -0.24 7.32
N THR A 26 -15.52 -1.18 8.18
CA THR A 26 -14.33 -1.12 9.04
C THR A 26 -13.17 -1.93 8.47
N SER A 27 -13.34 -2.55 7.30
CA SER A 27 -12.33 -3.38 6.65
C SER A 27 -11.74 -2.68 5.44
N GLY A 28 -10.47 -2.95 5.17
CA GLY A 28 -9.67 -2.38 4.08
C GLY A 28 -9.44 -3.33 2.92
N VAL A 29 -9.82 -4.61 3.07
CA VAL A 29 -9.72 -5.65 2.02
C VAL A 29 -11.08 -6.30 1.84
N HIS A 30 -11.47 -6.50 0.58
CA HIS A 30 -12.77 -7.02 0.21
C HIS A 30 -12.62 -8.09 -0.87
N PHE A 31 -13.22 -9.25 -0.64
CA PHE A 31 -13.25 -10.35 -1.60
C PHE A 31 -14.54 -10.34 -2.38
N PHE A 32 -14.40 -10.58 -3.68
CA PHE A 32 -15.52 -10.72 -4.59
C PHE A 32 -15.37 -12.01 -5.38
N VAL A 33 -16.51 -12.65 -5.66
CA VAL A 33 -16.59 -13.79 -6.55
C VAL A 33 -17.29 -13.37 -7.84
N VAL A 34 -16.74 -13.81 -8.97
CA VAL A 34 -17.32 -13.64 -10.30
C VAL A 34 -18.08 -14.91 -10.64
N ARG A 35 -19.40 -14.82 -10.73
CA ARG A 35 -20.27 -15.85 -11.30
C ARG A 35 -21.03 -15.21 -12.46
N ASP A 36 -22.34 -15.35 -12.52
CA ASP A 36 -23.19 -14.59 -13.45
C ASP A 36 -23.22 -13.09 -13.11
N THR A 37 -22.91 -12.74 -11.85
CA THR A 37 -22.72 -11.37 -11.36
C THR A 37 -21.50 -11.31 -10.43
N ILE A 38 -21.01 -10.10 -10.16
CA ILE A 38 -19.96 -9.87 -9.15
C ILE A 38 -20.63 -9.77 -7.78
N ALA A 39 -20.37 -10.73 -6.90
CA ALA A 39 -20.91 -10.76 -5.54
C ALA A 39 -19.80 -10.52 -4.50
N HIS A 40 -20.09 -9.68 -3.51
CA HIS A 40 -19.23 -9.52 -2.33
C HIS A 40 -19.28 -10.79 -1.48
N LEU A 41 -18.10 -11.33 -1.13
CA LEU A 41 -17.98 -12.56 -0.35
C LEU A 41 -17.70 -12.28 1.13
N ARG A 42 -16.69 -11.44 1.40
CA ARG A 42 -16.23 -11.12 2.76
C ARG A 42 -15.28 -9.93 2.76
N SER A 43 -14.98 -9.42 3.95
CA SER A 43 -14.00 -8.37 4.15
C SER A 43 -13.11 -8.68 5.36
N PHE A 44 -11.88 -8.14 5.35
CA PHE A 44 -10.93 -8.23 6.47
C PHE A 44 -9.91 -7.09 6.42
N GLY A 45 -9.03 -7.06 7.41
CA GLY A 45 -7.97 -6.07 7.52
C GLY A 45 -8.50 -4.73 8.03
N ASP A 46 -8.30 -4.46 9.32
CA ASP A 46 -8.94 -3.33 9.97
C ASP A 46 -8.49 -1.98 9.40
N LEU A 47 -9.45 -1.10 9.15
CA LEU A 47 -9.22 0.32 8.91
C LEU A 47 -8.90 1.03 10.23
N PRO A 48 -8.19 2.18 10.18
CA PRO A 48 -8.03 3.01 11.36
C PRO A 48 -9.37 3.45 11.93
N VAL A 49 -9.44 3.47 13.26
CA VAL A 49 -10.52 4.14 13.97
C VAL A 49 -10.28 5.65 13.88
N ALA A 50 -11.23 6.36 13.26
CA ALA A 50 -11.24 7.82 13.14
C ALA A 50 -12.49 8.38 13.81
N LYS A 51 -12.40 9.61 14.33
CA LYS A 51 -13.58 10.33 14.85
C LYS A 51 -14.52 10.71 13.70
N ASP A 52 -13.96 11.13 12.57
CA ASP A 52 -14.68 11.33 11.32
C ASP A 52 -14.57 10.06 10.45
N PRO A 53 -15.68 9.30 10.28
CA PRO A 53 -15.66 8.06 9.51
C PRO A 53 -15.27 8.26 8.04
N GLU A 54 -15.53 9.43 7.45
CA GLU A 54 -15.17 9.71 6.07
C GLU A 54 -13.67 9.92 5.93
N LYS A 55 -13.05 10.62 6.88
CA LYS A 55 -11.58 10.74 6.94
C LYS A 55 -10.91 9.39 7.16
N GLY A 56 -11.44 8.55 8.06
CA GLY A 56 -10.91 7.20 8.29
C GLY A 56 -10.96 6.33 7.03
N ARG A 57 -12.04 6.43 6.24
CA ARG A 57 -12.18 5.70 4.96
C ARG A 57 -11.21 6.20 3.89
N MET A 58 -11.11 7.51 3.73
CA MET A 58 -10.25 8.12 2.69
C MET A 58 -8.76 7.95 3.00
N SER A 59 -8.41 7.90 4.29
CA SER A 59 -7.04 7.77 4.73
C SER A 59 -6.64 6.31 4.99
N GLY A 60 -7.56 5.37 5.24
CA GLY A 60 -7.25 4.09 5.90
C GLY A 60 -6.62 2.95 5.07
N ALA A 61 -7.19 2.60 3.91
CA ALA A 61 -6.75 1.43 3.14
C ALA A 61 -5.54 1.73 2.23
N GLY A 62 -4.49 0.93 2.32
CA GLY A 62 -3.37 0.92 1.38
C GLY A 62 -3.48 -0.20 0.33
N PRO A 63 -2.42 -0.46 -0.44
CA PRO A 63 -2.40 -1.55 -1.41
C PRO A 63 -2.43 -2.95 -0.77
N ILE A 64 -2.90 -3.91 -1.56
CA ILE A 64 -2.85 -5.36 -1.33
C ILE A 64 -2.09 -6.05 -2.46
N THR A 65 -1.32 -7.10 -2.13
CA THR A 65 -0.64 -7.96 -3.11
C THR A 65 -0.77 -9.44 -2.74
N LEU A 66 -0.76 -10.29 -3.76
CA LEU A 66 -0.51 -11.73 -3.61
C LEU A 66 1.01 -11.97 -3.53
N THR A 67 1.42 -12.91 -2.69
CA THR A 67 2.81 -13.39 -2.59
C THR A 67 2.97 -14.73 -3.31
N ALA A 68 4.22 -15.11 -3.60
CA ALA A 68 4.57 -16.37 -4.24
C ALA A 68 4.33 -17.55 -3.32
N LYS A 69 4.17 -17.29 -2.01
CA LYS A 69 3.77 -18.28 -1.01
C LYS A 69 2.27 -18.50 -0.97
N GLY A 70 1.49 -17.79 -1.81
CA GLY A 70 0.03 -17.85 -1.78
C GLY A 70 -0.56 -17.20 -0.52
N THR A 71 0.09 -16.17 0.02
CA THR A 71 -0.46 -15.32 1.08
C THR A 71 -0.83 -13.95 0.53
N LEU A 72 -1.69 -13.23 1.23
CA LEU A 72 -1.98 -11.84 0.94
C LEU A 72 -1.21 -10.97 1.89
N LEU A 73 -0.71 -9.87 1.36
CA LEU A 73 -0.17 -8.84 2.19
C LEU A 73 -0.91 -7.54 1.93
N PHE A 74 -1.42 -6.94 3.00
CA PHE A 74 -2.19 -5.71 2.97
C PHE A 74 -1.47 -4.66 3.80
N SER A 75 -1.45 -3.43 3.29
CA SER A 75 -0.94 -2.28 4.02
C SER A 75 -2.09 -1.36 4.43
N ARG A 76 -2.09 -0.96 5.69
CA ARG A 76 -2.90 0.14 6.21
C ARG A 76 -2.05 1.41 6.17
N ARG A 77 -2.64 2.56 5.82
CA ARG A 77 -1.89 3.83 5.73
C ARG A 77 -1.75 4.56 7.07
N PHE A 78 -2.73 4.42 7.97
CA PHE A 78 -2.72 5.09 9.27
C PHE A 78 -3.21 4.16 10.40
N PRO A 79 -2.51 4.08 11.54
CA PRO A 79 -1.05 4.17 11.54
C PRO A 79 -0.51 3.16 10.53
N TYR A 80 0.57 3.53 9.86
CA TYR A 80 1.09 2.73 8.77
C TYR A 80 1.53 1.34 9.28
N GLU A 81 0.90 0.30 8.78
CA GLU A 81 1.08 -1.10 9.21
C GLU A 81 1.05 -2.00 7.96
N VAL A 82 1.88 -3.04 7.95
CA VAL A 82 1.83 -4.09 6.93
C VAL A 82 1.52 -5.41 7.61
N THR A 83 0.43 -6.06 7.18
CA THR A 83 -0.04 -7.31 7.76
C THR A 83 -0.22 -8.39 6.69
N GLU A 84 0.21 -9.59 7.06
CA GLU A 84 0.11 -10.81 6.27
C GLU A 84 -1.16 -11.57 6.64
N TYR A 85 -1.87 -12.04 5.63
CA TYR A 85 -3.12 -12.77 5.70
C TYR A 85 -3.05 -14.03 4.83
N THR A 86 -3.83 -15.05 5.20
CA THR A 86 -4.14 -16.15 4.27
C THR A 86 -5.01 -15.64 3.12
N LEU A 87 -5.17 -16.45 2.06
CA LEU A 87 -6.19 -16.18 1.02
C LEU A 87 -7.63 -16.25 1.55
N THR A 88 -7.83 -16.79 2.76
CA THR A 88 -9.12 -16.78 3.43
C THR A 88 -9.38 -15.50 4.23
N GLY A 89 -8.36 -14.65 4.43
CA GLY A 89 -8.46 -13.42 5.22
C GLY A 89 -8.09 -13.55 6.69
N THR A 90 -7.52 -14.69 7.10
CA THR A 90 -7.03 -14.89 8.47
C THR A 90 -5.69 -14.19 8.63
N LYS A 91 -5.56 -13.31 9.64
CA LYS A 91 -4.29 -12.65 9.97
C LYS A 91 -3.26 -13.70 10.38
N LEU A 92 -2.11 -13.70 9.71
CA LEU A 92 -0.97 -14.56 10.01
C LEU A 92 0.02 -13.84 10.94
N ARG A 93 0.44 -12.62 10.56
CA ARG A 93 1.36 -11.79 11.36
C ARG A 93 1.38 -10.36 10.87
N THR A 94 1.83 -9.45 11.73
CA THR A 94 2.22 -8.10 11.32
C THR A 94 3.68 -8.14 10.85
N VAL A 95 3.91 -7.79 9.59
CA VAL A 95 5.25 -7.76 8.96
C VAL A 95 5.99 -6.49 9.37
N LEU A 96 5.26 -5.39 9.45
CA LEU A 96 5.80 -4.12 9.91
C LEU A 96 4.85 -3.49 10.91
N ASN A 97 5.37 -3.22 12.11
CA ASN A 97 4.62 -2.63 13.19
C ASN A 97 4.12 -1.22 12.84
N PRO A 98 2.99 -0.79 13.43
CA PRO A 98 2.48 0.57 13.31
C PRO A 98 3.57 1.60 13.54
N MET A 99 3.89 2.37 12.50
CA MET A 99 4.75 3.54 12.69
C MET A 99 3.93 4.70 13.27
N PRO A 100 4.50 5.47 14.22
CA PRO A 100 3.85 6.66 14.73
C PRO A 100 3.69 7.67 13.59
N THR A 101 2.45 7.96 13.21
CA THR A 101 2.08 9.00 12.26
C THR A 101 0.99 9.88 12.86
N LEU A 102 0.58 10.92 12.14
CA LEU A 102 -0.68 11.61 12.44
C LEU A 102 -1.85 10.60 12.49
N GLY A 103 -2.86 10.89 13.31
CA GLY A 103 -4.10 10.13 13.32
C GLY A 103 -4.86 10.29 11.99
N PRO A 104 -5.78 9.37 11.67
CA PRO A 104 -6.56 9.42 10.42
C PRO A 104 -7.33 10.74 10.23
N ASP A 105 -7.76 11.37 11.32
CA ASP A 105 -8.48 12.65 11.33
C ASP A 105 -7.60 13.85 10.95
N ASP A 106 -6.30 13.77 11.27
CA ASP A 106 -5.31 14.83 11.04
C ASP A 106 -4.65 14.68 9.66
N ALA A 107 -4.68 13.47 9.09
CA ALA A 107 -4.09 13.17 7.80
C ALA A 107 -4.93 13.65 6.60
N MET A 108 -6.21 13.99 6.81
CA MET A 108 -7.17 14.32 5.76
C MET A 108 -8.00 15.56 6.10
N THR A 109 -8.04 16.50 5.17
CA THR A 109 -8.95 17.64 5.17
C THR A 109 -10.06 17.38 4.15
N ILE A 110 -11.30 17.62 4.57
CA ILE A 110 -12.49 17.53 3.71
C ILE A 110 -13.09 18.92 3.64
N GLU A 111 -13.09 19.52 2.47
CA GLU A 111 -13.67 20.85 2.21
C GLU A 111 -14.97 20.66 1.41
N ARG A 112 -16.07 21.22 1.91
CA ARG A 112 -17.39 21.18 1.25
C ARG A 112 -17.77 22.58 0.82
N SER A 113 -18.03 22.78 -0.47
CA SER A 113 -18.47 24.06 -1.03
C SER A 113 -19.56 23.82 -2.08
N GLY A 114 -20.80 24.16 -1.74
CA GLY A 114 -21.98 23.82 -2.57
C GLY A 114 -22.08 22.31 -2.79
N SER A 115 -22.13 21.89 -4.06
CA SER A 115 -22.14 20.48 -4.47
C SER A 115 -20.75 19.84 -4.55
N ARG A 116 -19.68 20.61 -4.37
CA ARG A 116 -18.30 20.12 -4.52
C ARG A 116 -17.74 19.67 -3.18
N ILE A 117 -17.18 18.45 -3.17
CA ILE A 117 -16.41 17.89 -2.06
C ILE A 117 -14.96 17.79 -2.52
N THR A 118 -14.04 18.43 -1.80
CA THR A 118 -12.61 18.37 -2.08
C THR A 118 -11.92 17.64 -0.93
N TYR A 119 -11.20 16.58 -1.28
CA TYR A 119 -10.38 15.81 -0.35
C TYR A 119 -8.93 16.24 -0.52
N ARG A 120 -8.30 16.67 0.56
CA ARG A 120 -6.87 17.04 0.58
C ARG A 120 -6.17 16.23 1.65
N SER A 121 -5.12 15.51 1.28
CA SER A 121 -4.18 15.02 2.28
C SER A 121 -3.51 16.22 2.93
N ALA A 122 -3.43 16.23 4.26
CA ALA A 122 -2.73 17.29 4.96
C ALA A 122 -1.27 17.34 4.45
N PRO A 123 -0.72 18.52 4.15
CA PRO A 123 0.68 18.65 3.78
C PRO A 123 1.54 18.04 4.89
N PRO A 124 2.66 17.37 4.57
CA PRO A 124 3.43 16.68 5.59
C PRO A 124 4.00 17.72 6.57
N ARG A 125 3.42 17.80 7.77
CA ARG A 125 4.09 18.40 8.94
C ARG A 125 4.82 17.34 9.79
N SER A 126 4.67 16.07 9.43
CA SER A 126 5.51 14.97 9.89
C SER A 126 5.70 13.98 8.73
N GLU A 127 6.82 13.26 8.78
CA GLU A 127 7.36 12.34 7.78
C GLU A 127 6.30 11.35 7.25
N GLY A 128 5.67 11.72 6.14
CA GLY A 128 4.59 10.92 5.53
C GLY A 128 5.17 9.72 4.80
N ASN A 129 5.21 8.57 5.49
CA ASN A 129 5.49 7.26 4.93
C ASN A 129 4.20 6.71 4.31
N PHE A 130 4.10 6.68 2.98
CA PHE A 130 3.00 6.08 2.26
C PHE A 130 3.51 4.90 1.44
N VAL A 131 3.04 3.68 1.71
CA VAL A 131 3.19 2.62 0.68
C VAL A 131 2.32 2.97 -0.51
N THR A 132 2.98 3.29 -1.60
CA THR A 132 2.37 3.54 -2.90
C THR A 132 2.15 2.24 -3.66
N ALA A 133 3.03 1.24 -3.49
CA ALA A 133 2.94 -0.03 -4.17
C ALA A 133 3.55 -1.20 -3.37
N ALA A 134 2.83 -2.32 -3.35
CA ALA A 134 3.27 -3.60 -2.80
C ALA A 134 3.45 -4.57 -3.96
N ARG A 135 4.67 -5.05 -4.22
CA ARG A 135 4.94 -5.96 -5.33
C ARG A 135 6.04 -6.93 -4.97
N GLU A 136 5.74 -8.21 -5.10
CA GLU A 136 6.74 -9.25 -4.96
C GLU A 136 7.77 -9.20 -6.09
N VAL A 137 9.02 -9.47 -5.74
CA VAL A 137 10.12 -9.53 -6.71
C VAL A 137 10.97 -10.77 -6.46
N GLY A 138 11.05 -11.66 -7.45
CA GLY A 138 11.94 -12.81 -7.40
C GLY A 138 11.68 -13.74 -6.20
N ASN A 139 10.45 -14.21 -5.99
CA ASN A 139 10.07 -15.14 -4.91
C ASN A 139 10.39 -14.65 -3.47
N ALA A 140 10.73 -13.37 -3.32
CA ALA A 140 10.87 -12.67 -2.06
C ALA A 140 9.92 -11.46 -2.10
N SER A 141 9.01 -11.39 -1.13
CA SER A 141 7.97 -10.36 -1.09
C SER A 141 8.53 -9.01 -0.65
N TRP A 142 9.29 -8.34 -1.51
CA TRP A 142 9.77 -6.98 -1.24
C TRP A 142 8.63 -5.97 -1.32
N TRP A 143 8.75 -4.85 -0.62
CA TRP A 143 7.71 -3.82 -0.55
C TRP A 143 8.31 -2.47 -0.75
N VAL A 144 7.66 -1.56 -1.48
CA VAL A 144 8.14 -0.18 -1.52
C VAL A 144 7.21 0.74 -0.79
N ALA A 145 7.73 1.37 0.26
CA ALA A 145 7.15 2.57 0.77
C ALA A 145 7.79 3.80 0.18
N ARG A 146 6.96 4.76 -0.19
CA ARG A 146 7.37 6.12 -0.46
C ARG A 146 7.47 6.83 0.88
N ARG A 147 8.66 7.26 1.26
CA ARG A 147 8.89 8.15 2.40
C ARG A 147 9.18 9.56 1.93
N THR A 148 8.53 10.54 2.54
CA THR A 148 8.88 11.95 2.36
C THR A 148 9.40 12.48 3.70
N ALA A 149 10.69 12.80 3.76
CA ALA A 149 11.35 13.32 4.96
C ALA A 149 12.16 14.57 4.60
N ALA A 150 11.97 15.66 5.35
CA ALA A 150 12.76 16.89 5.24
C ALA A 150 13.00 17.39 3.79
N LYS A 151 11.94 17.50 2.97
CA LYS A 151 11.96 17.89 1.53
C LYS A 151 12.66 16.90 0.59
N ALA A 152 13.12 15.76 1.08
CA ALA A 152 13.63 14.67 0.27
C ALA A 152 12.60 13.55 0.17
N GLN A 153 12.65 12.83 -0.95
CA GLN A 153 11.76 11.73 -1.20
C GLN A 153 12.54 10.43 -1.41
N PHE A 154 12.11 9.37 -0.73
CA PHE A 154 12.78 8.08 -0.68
C PHE A 154 11.85 6.92 -0.98
N PHE A 155 12.41 5.87 -1.58
CA PHE A 155 11.85 4.54 -1.55
C PHE A 155 12.53 3.76 -0.44
N ASP A 156 11.74 3.35 0.54
CA ASP A 156 12.18 2.39 1.54
C ASP A 156 11.67 1.01 1.10
N ILE A 157 12.54 0.00 1.11
CA ILE A 157 12.10 -1.37 0.80
C ILE A 157 11.97 -2.17 2.09
N VAL A 158 10.84 -2.85 2.31
CA VAL A 158 10.67 -3.74 3.48
C VAL A 158 11.07 -5.16 3.10
N ASP A 159 11.98 -5.75 3.88
CA ASP A 159 12.21 -7.19 3.90
C ASP A 159 11.00 -7.87 4.57
N PRO A 160 10.25 -8.73 3.86
CA PRO A 160 9.06 -9.37 4.41
C PRO A 160 9.38 -10.38 5.52
N LYS A 161 10.59 -10.96 5.55
CA LYS A 161 10.98 -11.94 6.57
C LYS A 161 11.24 -11.24 7.88
N THR A 162 12.01 -10.16 7.85
CA THR A 162 12.51 -9.48 9.05
C THR A 162 11.69 -8.24 9.44
N GLY A 163 10.84 -7.73 8.54
CA GLY A 163 10.15 -6.45 8.71
C GLY A 163 11.10 -5.26 8.67
N ARG A 164 12.38 -5.47 8.36
CA ARG A 164 13.39 -4.41 8.34
C ARG A 164 13.28 -3.62 7.06
N TRP A 165 13.34 -2.30 7.21
CA TRP A 165 13.61 -1.41 6.09
C TRP A 165 15.04 -1.59 5.65
N ALA A 166 15.22 -1.78 4.35
CA ALA A 166 16.51 -1.63 3.73
C ALA A 166 16.66 -0.21 3.18
N ALA A 167 17.92 0.17 2.96
CA ALA A 167 18.36 1.56 2.95
C ALA A 167 17.52 2.46 2.02
N PRO A 168 17.21 3.69 2.46
CA PRO A 168 16.38 4.61 1.70
C PRO A 168 17.06 4.98 0.38
N VAL A 169 16.39 4.72 -0.73
CA VAL A 169 16.86 5.17 -2.05
C VAL A 169 16.18 6.49 -2.37
N LYS A 170 16.97 7.58 -2.44
CA LYS A 170 16.47 8.87 -2.88
C LYS A 170 15.99 8.74 -4.33
N TYR A 171 14.80 9.25 -4.64
CA TYR A 171 14.26 9.27 -6.01
C TYR A 171 14.06 10.70 -6.52
N PRO A 172 13.92 10.87 -7.85
CA PRO A 172 13.80 12.20 -8.44
C PRO A 172 12.57 12.96 -7.90
N PRO A 173 12.68 14.28 -7.67
CA PRO A 173 11.60 15.07 -7.08
C PRO A 173 10.32 15.13 -7.93
N TRP A 174 10.42 14.81 -9.22
CA TRP A 174 9.32 14.76 -10.18
C TRP A 174 8.63 13.40 -10.26
N GLY A 175 9.26 12.31 -9.79
CA GLY A 175 8.76 10.96 -10.03
C GLY A 175 7.74 10.50 -8.97
N ALA A 176 6.52 10.15 -9.38
CA ALA A 176 5.63 9.35 -8.54
C ALA A 176 5.87 7.85 -8.82
N LEU A 177 6.21 7.06 -7.81
CA LEU A 177 6.32 5.60 -8.00
C LEU A 177 4.94 5.02 -8.31
N LEU A 178 4.84 4.40 -9.48
CA LEU A 178 3.65 3.69 -9.89
C LEU A 178 3.73 2.20 -9.51
N GLY A 179 4.94 1.62 -9.54
CA GLY A 179 5.18 0.29 -8.96
C GLY A 179 6.57 -0.27 -9.26
N ILE A 180 7.04 -1.23 -8.45
CA ILE A 180 8.16 -2.11 -8.83
C ILE A 180 7.66 -3.17 -9.80
N PHE A 181 8.45 -3.49 -10.82
CA PHE A 181 8.09 -4.55 -11.78
C PHE A 181 9.18 -5.58 -12.04
N GLY A 182 10.41 -5.43 -11.50
CA GLY A 182 11.44 -6.45 -11.73
C GLY A 182 12.72 -6.30 -10.91
N GLU A 183 13.51 -7.38 -10.92
CA GLU A 183 14.85 -7.46 -10.34
C GLU A 183 15.82 -8.06 -11.38
N ASP A 184 16.96 -7.40 -11.58
CA ASP A 184 18.14 -8.01 -12.19
C ASP A 184 19.08 -8.46 -11.08
N ARG A 185 18.98 -9.74 -10.72
CA ARG A 185 19.78 -10.36 -9.65
C ARG A 185 21.27 -10.39 -9.97
N LYS A 186 21.63 -10.57 -11.23
CA LYS A 186 23.03 -10.66 -11.67
C LYS A 186 23.74 -9.33 -11.41
N ARG A 187 23.05 -8.23 -11.66
CA ARG A 187 23.58 -6.87 -11.43
C ARG A 187 23.24 -6.32 -10.05
N GLY A 188 22.32 -6.96 -9.34
CA GLY A 188 21.80 -6.50 -8.07
C GLY A 188 21.07 -5.17 -8.24
N LEU A 189 20.03 -5.16 -9.08
CA LEU A 189 19.20 -3.98 -9.37
C LEU A 189 17.72 -4.32 -9.25
N PHE A 190 16.94 -3.37 -8.74
CA PHE A 190 15.49 -3.34 -8.88
C PHE A 190 15.08 -2.30 -9.93
N PHE A 191 13.96 -2.55 -10.59
CA PHE A 191 13.34 -1.62 -11.53
C PHE A 191 11.93 -1.25 -11.10
N ALA A 192 11.63 0.04 -11.19
CA ALA A 192 10.31 0.56 -10.91
C ALA A 192 9.86 1.57 -11.94
N SER A 193 8.55 1.64 -12.15
CA SER A 193 7.92 2.58 -13.06
C SER A 193 7.54 3.85 -12.31
N THR A 194 7.67 4.96 -13.02
CA THR A 194 7.27 6.29 -12.60
C THR A 194 6.75 7.07 -13.81
N GLU A 195 6.29 8.30 -13.60
CA GLU A 195 5.93 9.25 -14.65
C GLU A 195 6.85 10.48 -14.54
N CYS A 196 7.32 10.98 -15.69
CA CYS A 196 8.01 12.27 -15.82
C CYS A 196 7.33 13.01 -16.97
N ASP A 197 6.77 14.19 -16.72
CA ASP A 197 6.07 14.98 -17.74
C ASP A 197 5.04 14.17 -18.54
N ASP A 198 4.23 13.38 -17.81
CA ASP A 198 3.21 12.46 -18.35
C ASP A 198 3.76 11.30 -19.22
N GLU A 199 5.08 11.12 -19.28
CA GLU A 199 5.73 10.00 -19.96
C GLU A 199 6.13 8.88 -18.99
N PRO A 200 5.94 7.60 -19.35
CA PRO A 200 6.34 6.47 -18.51
C PRO A 200 7.87 6.40 -18.43
N CYS A 201 8.37 6.51 -17.21
CA CYS A 201 9.78 6.48 -16.90
C CYS A 201 10.16 5.25 -16.07
N LEU A 202 11.41 4.85 -16.19
CA LEU A 202 11.94 3.64 -15.62
C LEU A 202 13.12 3.97 -14.73
N ILE A 203 12.94 3.81 -13.42
CA ILE A 203 13.98 4.05 -12.42
C ILE A 203 14.62 2.74 -12.01
N ARG A 204 15.94 2.79 -11.81
CA ARG A 204 16.73 1.68 -11.31
C ARG A 204 17.30 2.04 -9.95
N PHE A 205 17.36 1.07 -9.05
CA PHE A 205 18.03 1.25 -7.78
C PHE A 205 18.75 -0.03 -7.34
N PRO A 206 19.89 0.09 -6.64
CA PRO A 206 20.68 -1.07 -6.25
C PRO A 206 19.86 -1.99 -5.35
N SER A 207 19.95 -3.31 -5.56
CA SER A 207 19.44 -4.35 -4.63
C SER A 207 20.52 -4.82 -3.64
N ARG A 208 21.72 -4.24 -3.69
CA ARG A 208 22.83 -4.56 -2.76
C ARG A 208 22.69 -4.04 -1.31
N PRO A 209 22.00 -2.93 -1.00
CA PRO A 209 21.66 -2.62 0.40
C PRO A 209 20.82 -3.70 1.10
N PHE A 210 20.30 -4.67 0.36
CA PHE A 210 19.26 -5.64 0.75
C PHE A 210 19.83 -7.06 0.95
N LEU A 211 21.08 -7.29 0.51
CA LEU A 211 21.82 -8.54 0.68
C LEU A 211 22.94 -8.26 1.68
N GLY A 212 22.62 -8.25 2.97
CA GLY A 212 23.64 -8.24 4.02
C GLY A 212 24.69 -9.33 3.77
N ARG A 213 25.93 -9.03 4.18
CA ARG A 213 27.05 -9.99 4.22
C ARG A 213 26.66 -11.30 4.90
#